data_AF-F4QIV2-F1
#
_entry.id   AF-F4QIV2-F1
#
_cell.length_a   1.000
_cell.length_b   1.000
_cell.length_c   1.000
_cell.angle_alpha   90.00
_cell.angle_beta   90.00
_cell.angle_gamma   90.00
#
_symmetry.space_group_name_H-M   'P 1'
#
loop_
_entity.id
_entity.type
_entity.pdbx_description
1 polymer ?
#
loop_
_entity_poly.entity_id
_entity_poly.type
_entity_poly.pdbx_seq_one_letter_code
_entity_poly.pdbx_strand_id
1 'polypeptide(L)'
;MKRLWVLGFLATVAACSTKPPPPVTTQPPPPPQTAPKAVEARLYHDEAAALKAFPKYARRDGSTLTLSYDGRDGVRLTSSPKTDCEGWETCSLWTLAGIVMLDDGAVIVVRREHGEGDNYVLFDRKGDRLWLNGPPSVSPDLRYVASGQLASIISRSFTEITDWKASPRLTQQSETSCQPLAWHDATRLRLQCNRDDDGETPPFDAEATLKNGAWQLVSAQPVLPFKPRQVRTAAERAELATWEKKIGVEVLP
;
A
#
# COMPACT_ATOMS: atom_id res chain seq x y z
N MET A 1 -51.19 -59.56 58.40
CA MET A 1 -50.65 -58.18 58.45
C MET A 1 -49.83 -57.92 57.20
N LYS A 2 -50.13 -56.79 56.55
CA LYS A 2 -49.32 -55.96 55.63
C LYS A 2 -48.33 -56.61 54.64
N ARG A 3 -48.84 -56.74 53.42
CA ARG A 3 -48.25 -56.51 52.08
C ARG A 3 -46.88 -55.83 52.03
N LEU A 4 -45.99 -56.35 51.17
CA LEU A 4 -45.10 -55.52 50.33
C LEU A 4 -45.06 -56.05 48.89
N TRP A 5 -45.14 -55.11 47.96
CA TRP A 5 -45.31 -55.24 46.51
C TRP A 5 -43.95 -55.29 45.79
N VAL A 6 -43.77 -56.20 44.82
CA VAL A 6 -43.74 -55.97 43.34
C VAL A 6 -42.59 -55.10 42.83
N LEU A 7 -41.73 -55.68 41.98
CA LEU A 7 -41.33 -55.16 40.64
C LEU A 7 -40.14 -55.98 40.09
N GLY A 8 -40.44 -57.06 39.38
CA GLY A 8 -39.48 -57.77 38.53
C GLY A 8 -39.52 -57.19 37.12
N PHE A 9 -38.45 -56.49 36.74
CA PHE A 9 -38.25 -55.92 35.42
C PHE A 9 -38.04 -57.04 34.38
N LEU A 10 -38.93 -57.15 33.39
CA LEU A 10 -38.69 -57.92 32.17
C LEU A 10 -37.83 -57.08 31.21
N ALA A 11 -36.59 -57.52 30.96
CA ALA A 11 -35.72 -56.97 29.95
C ALA A 11 -36.10 -57.53 28.56
N THR A 12 -36.75 -56.71 27.74
CA THR A 12 -36.94 -56.97 26.31
C THR A 12 -35.66 -56.56 25.56
N VAL A 13 -34.94 -57.56 25.04
CA VAL A 13 -33.81 -57.35 24.13
C VAL A 13 -34.37 -56.97 22.77
N ALA A 14 -34.35 -55.67 22.44
CA ALA A 14 -34.60 -55.20 21.09
C ALA A 14 -33.35 -55.49 20.23
N ALA A 15 -33.46 -56.45 19.31
CA ALA A 15 -32.47 -56.69 18.28
C ALA A 15 -32.49 -55.54 17.27
N CYS A 16 -31.68 -54.51 17.50
CA CYS A 16 -31.42 -53.46 16.52
C CYS A 16 -30.62 -54.05 15.35
N SER A 17 -31.32 -54.38 14.26
CA SER A 17 -30.70 -54.68 12.97
C SER A 17 -30.17 -53.37 12.37
N THR A 18 -28.89 -53.08 12.60
CA THR A 18 -28.20 -51.92 12.02
C THR A 18 -27.81 -52.23 10.57
N LYS A 19 -28.62 -51.72 9.63
CA LYS A 19 -28.25 -51.64 8.22
C LYS A 19 -26.94 -50.82 8.12
N PRO A 20 -25.86 -51.32 7.49
CA PRO A 20 -24.63 -50.57 7.37
C PRO A 20 -24.90 -49.24 6.63
N PRO A 21 -24.34 -48.11 7.11
CA PRO A 21 -24.49 -46.84 6.41
C PRO A 21 -23.90 -46.99 5.00
N PRO A 22 -24.56 -46.40 3.98
CA PRO A 22 -24.01 -46.40 2.64
C PRO A 22 -22.61 -45.76 2.65
N PRO A 23 -21.69 -46.23 1.80
CA PRO A 23 -20.36 -45.63 1.70
C PRO A 23 -20.51 -44.14 1.40
N VAL A 24 -19.90 -43.30 2.23
CA VAL A 24 -19.80 -41.86 1.99
C VAL A 24 -18.99 -41.71 0.72
N THR A 25 -19.66 -41.38 -0.38
CA THR A 25 -19.00 -40.94 -1.61
C THR A 25 -18.25 -39.67 -1.27
N THR A 26 -16.95 -39.78 -1.03
CA THR A 26 -16.05 -38.63 -0.86
C THR A 26 -16.06 -37.86 -2.17
N GLN A 27 -16.87 -36.81 -2.22
CA GLN A 27 -16.85 -35.87 -3.32
C GLN A 27 -15.44 -35.27 -3.37
N PRO A 28 -14.76 -35.28 -4.54
CA PRO A 28 -13.47 -34.64 -4.67
C PRO A 28 -13.57 -33.20 -4.15
N PRO A 29 -12.57 -32.71 -3.40
CA PRO A 29 -12.59 -31.31 -2.97
C PRO A 29 -12.81 -30.43 -4.20
N PRO A 30 -13.69 -29.41 -4.10
CA PRO A 30 -13.90 -28.51 -5.22
C PRO A 30 -12.55 -27.99 -5.69
N PRO A 31 -12.33 -27.87 -7.01
CA PRO A 31 -11.08 -27.33 -7.52
C PRO A 31 -10.80 -25.99 -6.83
N PRO A 32 -9.54 -25.68 -6.50
CA PRO A 32 -9.19 -24.42 -5.87
C PRO A 32 -9.84 -23.29 -6.63
N GLN A 33 -10.79 -22.59 -6.00
CA GLN A 33 -11.34 -21.38 -6.59
C GLN A 33 -10.15 -20.45 -6.77
N THR A 34 -9.87 -20.12 -8.03
CA THR A 34 -8.84 -19.15 -8.36
C THR A 34 -9.26 -17.87 -7.64
N ALA A 35 -8.52 -17.49 -6.59
CA ALA A 35 -8.78 -16.26 -5.88
C ALA A 35 -8.90 -15.14 -6.91
N PRO A 36 -9.83 -14.17 -6.74
CA PRO A 36 -9.91 -13.05 -7.65
C PRO A 36 -8.50 -12.50 -7.83
N LYS A 37 -8.02 -12.48 -9.09
CA LYS A 37 -6.69 -11.92 -9.40
C LYS A 37 -6.63 -10.58 -8.71
N ALA A 38 -5.69 -10.43 -7.78
CA ALA A 38 -5.45 -9.15 -7.13
C ALA A 38 -5.39 -8.10 -8.24
N VAL A 39 -6.17 -7.03 -8.11
CA VAL A 39 -6.06 -5.91 -9.04
C VAL A 39 -4.64 -5.40 -8.86
N GLU A 40 -3.76 -5.76 -9.78
CA GLU A 40 -2.37 -5.31 -9.77
C GLU A 40 -2.40 -3.79 -9.75
N ALA A 41 -1.58 -3.21 -8.87
CA ALA A 41 -1.33 -1.77 -8.85
C ALA A 41 -1.02 -1.31 -10.28
N ARG A 42 -1.90 -0.48 -10.84
CA ARG A 42 -1.74 0.00 -12.22
C ARG A 42 -1.57 1.50 -12.19
N LEU A 43 -0.32 1.90 -12.31
CA LEU A 43 0.07 3.29 -12.50
C LEU A 43 0.08 3.59 -14.00
N TYR A 44 -0.31 4.81 -14.34
CA TYR A 44 -0.34 5.34 -15.69
C TYR A 44 0.54 6.59 -15.74
N HIS A 45 1.27 6.76 -16.84
CA HIS A 45 1.97 8.02 -17.13
C HIS A 45 1.03 9.08 -17.72
N ASP A 46 -0.05 8.65 -18.37
CA ASP A 46 -1.09 9.53 -18.92
C ASP A 46 -2.30 9.57 -17.98
N GLU A 47 -2.59 10.74 -17.45
CA GLU A 47 -3.74 10.97 -16.57
C GLU A 47 -5.06 10.62 -17.28
N ALA A 48 -5.22 10.92 -18.57
CA ALA A 48 -6.47 10.65 -19.27
C ALA A 48 -6.79 9.14 -19.27
N ALA A 49 -5.75 8.32 -19.45
CA ALA A 49 -5.85 6.87 -19.32
C ALA A 49 -6.19 6.44 -17.88
N ALA A 50 -5.58 7.05 -16.87
CA ALA A 50 -5.87 6.78 -15.46
C ALA A 50 -7.33 7.12 -15.10
N LEU A 51 -7.80 8.31 -15.48
CA LEU A 51 -9.17 8.78 -15.23
C LEU A 51 -10.20 7.91 -15.94
N LYS A 52 -9.89 7.45 -17.16
CA LYS A 52 -10.74 6.50 -17.89
C LYS A 52 -10.79 5.13 -17.21
N ALA A 53 -9.68 4.66 -16.64
CA ALA A 53 -9.61 3.39 -15.93
C ALA A 53 -10.30 3.45 -14.56
N PHE A 54 -10.26 4.60 -13.89
CA PHE A 54 -10.70 4.78 -12.50
C PHE A 54 -11.68 5.97 -12.31
N PRO A 55 -12.76 6.07 -13.11
CA PRO A 55 -13.63 7.25 -13.12
C PRO A 55 -14.43 7.44 -11.82
N LYS A 56 -14.56 6.38 -11.01
CA LYS A 56 -15.22 6.44 -9.70
C LYS A 56 -14.34 7.01 -8.58
N TYR A 57 -13.03 7.06 -8.80
CA TYR A 57 -12.05 7.47 -7.78
C TYR A 57 -11.56 8.89 -7.96
N ALA A 58 -11.64 9.44 -9.18
CA ALA A 58 -11.20 10.80 -9.42
C ALA A 58 -11.84 11.42 -10.65
N ARG A 59 -11.92 12.75 -10.64
CA ARG A 59 -12.36 13.58 -11.76
C ARG A 59 -11.52 14.85 -11.86
N ARG A 60 -11.28 15.29 -13.09
CA ARG A 60 -10.57 16.53 -13.43
C ARG A 60 -11.57 17.62 -13.81
N ASP A 61 -11.40 18.80 -13.23
CA ASP A 61 -12.11 20.03 -13.61
C ASP A 61 -11.11 21.19 -13.69
N GLY A 62 -10.68 21.53 -14.91
CA GLY A 62 -9.62 22.51 -15.14
C GLY A 62 -8.33 22.13 -14.42
N SER A 63 -7.86 22.98 -13.50
CA SER A 63 -6.65 22.73 -12.70
C SER A 63 -6.88 21.83 -11.48
N THR A 64 -8.11 21.42 -11.23
CA THR A 64 -8.52 20.75 -9.99
C THR A 64 -8.71 19.25 -10.23
N LEU A 65 -8.00 18.42 -9.47
CA LEU A 65 -8.26 16.99 -9.35
C LEU A 65 -9.08 16.76 -8.07
N THR A 66 -10.26 16.18 -8.21
CA THR A 66 -11.07 15.78 -7.06
C THR A 66 -10.99 14.27 -6.90
N LEU A 67 -10.66 13.80 -5.71
CA LEU A 67 -10.55 12.40 -5.34
C LEU A 67 -11.79 11.99 -4.54
N SER A 68 -12.33 10.83 -4.87
CA SER A 68 -13.61 10.37 -4.33
C SER A 68 -13.53 8.91 -3.89
N TYR A 69 -14.21 8.60 -2.78
CA TYR A 69 -14.46 7.24 -2.33
C TYR A 69 -15.96 7.04 -2.16
N ASP A 70 -16.47 5.91 -2.67
CA ASP A 70 -17.89 5.54 -2.59
C ASP A 70 -18.86 6.65 -3.04
N GLY A 71 -18.47 7.40 -4.08
CA GLY A 71 -19.25 8.50 -4.63
C GLY A 71 -19.22 9.78 -3.79
N ARG A 72 -18.35 9.88 -2.78
CA ARG A 72 -18.15 11.10 -1.98
C ARG A 72 -16.78 11.70 -2.25
N ASP A 73 -16.75 12.98 -2.55
CA ASP A 73 -15.51 13.75 -2.72
C ASP A 73 -14.85 13.93 -1.35
N GLY A 74 -13.60 13.48 -1.20
CA GLY A 74 -12.86 13.53 0.08
C GLY A 74 -11.61 14.41 0.04
N VAL A 75 -11.01 14.57 -1.14
CA VAL A 75 -9.82 15.42 -1.30
C VAL A 75 -9.93 16.21 -2.61
N ARG A 76 -9.56 17.47 -2.56
CA ARG A 76 -9.39 18.33 -3.73
C ARG A 76 -7.93 18.77 -3.82
N LEU A 77 -7.35 18.64 -5.01
CA LEU A 77 -5.98 19.00 -5.31
C LEU A 77 -5.98 20.04 -6.43
N THR A 78 -5.51 21.24 -6.13
CA THR A 78 -5.51 22.37 -7.07
C THR A 78 -4.11 22.60 -7.61
N SER A 79 -3.95 22.47 -8.92
CA SER A 79 -2.65 22.70 -9.57
C SER A 79 -2.36 24.20 -9.68
N SER A 80 -1.09 24.58 -9.43
CA SER A 80 -0.61 25.95 -9.53
C SER A 80 0.85 25.97 -10.00
N PRO A 81 1.20 26.56 -11.17
CA PRO A 81 0.31 27.06 -12.22
C PRO A 81 -0.62 25.97 -12.76
N LYS A 82 -1.55 26.35 -13.64
CA LYS A 82 -2.55 25.38 -14.13
C LYS A 82 -1.97 24.32 -15.08
N THR A 83 -0.85 24.59 -15.72
CA THR A 83 -0.41 23.86 -16.93
C THR A 83 1.06 23.50 -16.96
N ASP A 84 1.92 24.35 -16.43
CA ASP A 84 3.37 24.28 -16.52
C ASP A 84 4.01 24.53 -15.16
N CYS A 85 5.10 23.82 -14.89
CA CYS A 85 5.81 23.85 -13.62
C CYS A 85 7.25 24.27 -13.89
N GLU A 86 7.55 25.58 -13.80
CA GLU A 86 8.92 26.09 -13.94
C GLU A 86 9.44 26.56 -12.57
N GLY A 87 10.64 26.08 -12.18
CA GLY A 87 11.31 26.44 -10.94
C GLY A 87 11.08 25.44 -9.78
N TRP A 88 12.06 25.36 -8.88
CA TRP A 88 12.01 24.51 -7.69
C TRP A 88 10.93 24.99 -6.70
N GLU A 89 10.06 24.07 -6.29
CA GLU A 89 9.11 24.19 -5.16
C GLU A 89 7.98 25.25 -5.27
N THR A 90 7.98 26.13 -6.27
CA THR A 90 6.96 27.18 -6.44
C THR A 90 5.69 26.69 -7.14
N CYS A 91 5.73 25.49 -7.71
CA CYS A 91 4.64 24.93 -8.49
C CYS A 91 4.20 23.55 -7.98
N SER A 92 2.98 23.15 -8.32
CA SER A 92 2.40 21.85 -7.99
C SER A 92 1.42 21.46 -9.07
N LEU A 93 1.78 20.52 -9.92
CA LEU A 93 0.86 19.89 -10.86
C LEU A 93 0.46 18.53 -10.32
N TRP A 94 -0.83 18.37 -10.05
CA TRP A 94 -1.37 17.14 -9.50
C TRP A 94 -1.95 16.30 -10.62
N THR A 95 -1.59 15.03 -10.73
CA THR A 95 -2.11 14.10 -11.75
C THR A 95 -2.49 12.77 -11.13
N LEU A 96 -3.63 12.21 -11.53
CA LEU A 96 -4.02 10.87 -11.13
C LEU A 96 -3.04 9.87 -11.77
N ALA A 97 -2.27 9.18 -10.94
CA ALA A 97 -1.39 8.11 -11.40
C ALA A 97 -2.14 6.77 -11.44
N GLY A 98 -3.10 6.54 -10.54
CA GLY A 98 -3.91 5.32 -10.55
C GLY A 98 -4.41 4.95 -9.16
N ILE A 99 -4.54 3.64 -8.92
CA ILE A 99 -4.83 3.08 -7.59
C ILE A 99 -3.86 1.93 -7.30
N VAL A 100 -3.61 1.70 -6.02
CA VAL A 100 -3.03 0.45 -5.52
C VAL A 100 -4.01 -0.25 -4.60
N MET A 101 -3.93 -1.57 -4.50
CA MET A 101 -4.72 -2.36 -3.55
C MET A 101 -3.88 -2.64 -2.30
N LEU A 102 -4.42 -2.31 -1.14
CA LEU A 102 -3.84 -2.58 0.17
C LEU A 102 -4.85 -3.37 1.03
N ASP A 103 -4.44 -3.88 2.19
CA ASP A 103 -5.25 -4.75 3.07
C ASP A 103 -6.61 -4.11 3.46
N ASP A 104 -6.68 -2.78 3.50
CA ASP A 104 -7.89 -2.00 3.80
C ASP A 104 -8.70 -1.57 2.57
N GLY A 105 -8.22 -1.88 1.36
CA GLY A 105 -8.92 -1.64 0.10
C GLY A 105 -8.10 -0.87 -0.94
N ALA A 106 -8.82 -0.22 -1.87
CA ALA A 106 -8.18 0.61 -2.88
C ALA A 106 -7.64 1.90 -2.25
N VAL A 107 -6.44 2.30 -2.65
CA VAL A 107 -5.77 3.54 -2.24
C VAL A 107 -5.41 4.33 -3.49
N ILE A 108 -5.86 5.58 -3.55
CA ILE A 108 -5.66 6.45 -4.71
C ILE A 108 -4.21 6.93 -4.72
N VAL A 109 -3.58 6.84 -5.88
CA VAL A 109 -2.21 7.31 -6.12
C VAL A 109 -2.25 8.55 -6.99
N VAL A 110 -1.69 9.64 -6.48
CA VAL A 110 -1.53 10.89 -7.21
C VAL A 110 -0.04 11.19 -7.37
N ARG A 111 0.38 11.60 -8.56
CA ARG A 111 1.71 12.16 -8.81
C ARG A 111 1.63 13.67 -8.69
N ARG A 112 2.56 14.26 -7.94
CA ARG A 112 2.80 15.71 -7.86
C ARG A 112 4.10 16.01 -8.59
N GLU A 113 4.03 16.80 -9.64
CA GLU A 113 5.20 17.45 -10.22
C GLU A 113 5.40 18.83 -9.58
N HIS A 114 6.65 19.19 -9.29
CA HIS A 114 6.98 20.42 -8.55
C HIS A 114 8.28 21.09 -9.01
N GLY A 115 8.46 21.16 -10.33
CA GLY A 115 9.62 21.73 -10.99
C GLY A 115 10.51 20.61 -11.50
N GLU A 116 11.73 20.51 -10.97
CA GLU A 116 12.71 19.50 -11.40
C GLU A 116 12.49 18.11 -10.76
N GLY A 117 11.44 17.96 -9.95
CA GLY A 117 11.14 16.72 -9.24
C GLY A 117 9.68 16.34 -9.27
N ASP A 118 9.43 15.08 -8.92
CA ASP A 118 8.10 14.58 -8.64
C ASP A 118 8.07 13.76 -7.34
N ASN A 119 6.86 13.65 -6.79
CA ASN A 119 6.57 12.77 -5.67
C ASN A 119 5.24 12.07 -5.93
N TYR A 120 5.03 10.97 -5.23
CA TYR A 120 3.75 10.27 -5.24
C TYR A 120 3.09 10.46 -3.89
N VAL A 121 1.76 10.56 -3.89
CA VAL A 121 0.96 10.69 -2.67
C VAL A 121 -0.13 9.63 -2.72
N LEU A 122 -0.16 8.81 -1.67
CA LEU A 122 -1.24 7.87 -1.43
C LEU A 122 -2.31 8.54 -0.60
N PHE A 123 -3.57 8.47 -1.02
CA PHE A 123 -4.73 8.94 -0.27
C PHE A 123 -5.64 7.78 0.08
N ASP A 124 -5.86 7.55 1.36
CA ASP A 124 -6.82 6.54 1.81
C ASP A 124 -8.26 7.07 1.83
N ARG A 125 -9.19 6.19 2.20
CA ARG A 125 -10.63 6.50 2.27
C ARG A 125 -11.00 7.61 3.27
N LYS A 126 -10.14 7.89 4.26
CA LYS A 126 -10.34 8.96 5.25
C LYS A 126 -9.72 10.28 4.80
N GLY A 127 -9.02 10.30 3.67
CA GLY A 127 -8.23 11.44 3.23
C GLY A 127 -6.87 11.55 3.94
N ASP A 128 -6.49 10.55 4.74
CA ASP A 128 -5.13 10.49 5.28
C ASP A 128 -4.17 10.18 4.13
N ARG A 129 -3.03 10.85 4.15
CA ARG A 129 -2.08 10.83 3.05
C ARG A 129 -0.69 10.38 3.45
N LEU A 130 -0.04 9.65 2.57
CA LEU A 130 1.36 9.24 2.70
C LEU A 130 2.13 9.75 1.49
N TRP A 131 3.11 10.60 1.76
CA TRP A 131 4.04 11.12 0.76
C TRP A 131 5.16 10.11 0.51
N LEU A 132 5.47 9.89 -0.77
CA LEU A 132 6.43 8.93 -1.27
C LEU A 132 7.45 9.65 -2.17
N ASN A 133 8.72 9.24 -2.08
CA ASN A 133 9.78 9.76 -2.95
C ASN A 133 9.74 9.17 -4.35
N GLY A 134 9.02 8.06 -4.57
CA GLY A 134 8.88 7.43 -5.88
C GLY A 134 7.56 6.69 -6.04
N PRO A 135 7.33 6.04 -7.18
CA PRO A 135 6.13 5.25 -7.42
C PRO A 135 5.95 4.17 -6.34
N PRO A 136 4.73 3.94 -5.84
CA PRO A 136 4.48 2.90 -4.85
C PRO A 136 4.67 1.49 -5.45
N SER A 137 5.31 0.62 -4.69
CA SER A 137 5.40 -0.82 -4.95
C SER A 137 4.79 -1.59 -3.78
N VAL A 138 3.68 -2.28 -4.00
CA VAL A 138 2.92 -2.95 -2.94
C VAL A 138 3.32 -4.42 -2.81
N SER A 139 3.49 -4.89 -1.57
CA SER A 139 3.81 -6.29 -1.29
C SER A 139 2.68 -7.25 -1.69
N PRO A 140 2.99 -8.52 -2.02
CA PRO A 140 1.98 -9.49 -2.44
C PRO A 140 0.87 -9.77 -1.42
N ASP A 141 1.13 -9.56 -0.12
CA ASP A 141 0.15 -9.68 0.96
C ASP A 141 -0.62 -8.37 1.23
N LEU A 142 -0.43 -7.35 0.38
CA LEU A 142 -1.12 -6.05 0.43
C LEU A 142 -0.88 -5.25 1.71
N ARG A 143 0.15 -5.60 2.50
CA ARG A 143 0.44 -4.95 3.78
C ARG A 143 1.46 -3.82 3.68
N TYR A 144 2.48 -3.99 2.85
CA TYR A 144 3.61 -3.08 2.78
C TYR A 144 3.57 -2.25 1.50
N VAL A 145 3.92 -0.98 1.62
CA VAL A 145 4.20 -0.09 0.49
C VAL A 145 5.67 0.26 0.54
N ALA A 146 6.41 -0.05 -0.52
CA ALA A 146 7.75 0.44 -0.73
C ALA A 146 7.76 1.59 -1.74
N SER A 147 8.68 2.53 -1.56
CA SER A 147 8.92 3.65 -2.48
C SER A 147 10.38 4.07 -2.38
N GLY A 148 10.94 4.55 -3.47
CA GLY A 148 12.24 5.20 -3.50
C GLY A 148 12.64 5.51 -4.93
N GLN A 149 13.61 6.39 -5.08
CA GLN A 149 14.26 6.67 -6.35
C GLN A 149 15.77 6.50 -6.18
N LEU A 150 16.47 6.37 -7.30
CA LEU A 150 17.94 6.48 -7.30
C LEU A 150 18.33 7.94 -7.01
N ALA A 151 19.48 8.15 -6.37
CA ALA A 151 20.05 9.48 -6.19
C ALA A 151 20.42 10.09 -7.55
N SER A 152 20.44 11.41 -7.63
CA SER A 152 20.91 12.17 -8.78
C SER A 152 21.76 13.36 -8.34
N ILE A 153 22.46 13.98 -9.29
CA ILE A 153 23.26 15.20 -9.07
C ILE A 153 22.52 16.33 -8.37
N ILE A 154 21.19 16.40 -8.54
CA ILE A 154 20.37 17.49 -7.97
C ILE A 154 19.53 17.04 -6.77
N SER A 155 19.50 15.74 -6.43
CA SER A 155 18.62 15.24 -5.39
C SER A 155 19.11 13.96 -4.75
N ARG A 156 19.19 13.99 -3.41
CA ARG A 156 19.31 12.80 -2.58
C ARG A 156 17.94 12.17 -2.39
N SER A 157 17.83 10.88 -2.64
CA SER A 157 16.61 10.13 -2.39
C SER A 157 16.72 9.29 -1.12
N PHE A 158 15.60 8.73 -0.70
CA PHE A 158 15.52 7.76 0.37
C PHE A 158 14.62 6.61 -0.06
N THR A 159 14.98 5.39 0.36
CA THR A 159 14.09 4.24 0.23
C THR A 159 13.27 4.07 1.49
N GLU A 160 11.98 3.90 1.32
CA GLU A 160 11.01 3.77 2.40
C GLU A 160 10.20 2.50 2.24
N ILE A 161 9.92 1.83 3.35
CA ILE A 161 8.92 0.76 3.42
C ILE A 161 7.98 1.06 4.58
N THR A 162 6.70 1.19 4.27
CA THR A 162 5.63 1.50 5.22
C THR A 162 4.76 0.29 5.46
N ASP A 163 4.56 -0.08 6.73
CA ASP A 163 3.52 -1.00 7.17
C ASP A 163 2.17 -0.27 7.17
N TRP A 164 1.36 -0.55 6.15
CA TRP A 164 0.08 0.12 5.94
C TRP A 164 -0.96 -0.25 7.00
N LYS A 165 -0.85 -1.46 7.55
CA LYS A 165 -1.79 -1.99 8.56
C LYS A 165 -1.56 -1.41 9.95
N ALA A 166 -0.37 -0.87 10.21
CA ALA A 166 -0.07 -0.28 11.49
C ALA A 166 -0.83 1.05 11.70
N SER A 167 -1.25 1.32 12.94
CA SER A 167 -1.93 2.56 13.32
C SER A 167 -1.25 3.18 14.54
N PRO A 168 -0.48 4.28 14.38
CA PRO A 168 -0.17 4.96 13.11
C PRO A 168 0.68 4.09 12.17
N ARG A 169 0.67 4.41 10.87
CA ARG A 169 1.50 3.74 9.86
C ARG A 169 2.97 3.79 10.28
N LEU A 170 3.64 2.63 10.27
CA LEU A 170 5.05 2.54 10.64
C LEU A 170 5.89 2.58 9.37
N THR A 171 6.74 3.60 9.25
CA THR A 171 7.66 3.72 8.12
C THR A 171 9.08 3.47 8.56
N GLN A 172 9.80 2.64 7.83
CA GLN A 172 11.24 2.48 7.94
C GLN A 172 11.90 3.09 6.71
N GLN A 173 12.97 3.85 6.91
CA GLN A 173 13.67 4.60 5.88
C GLN A 173 15.15 4.22 5.87
N SER A 174 15.71 3.96 4.69
CA SER A 174 17.15 3.86 4.47
C SER A 174 17.68 5.14 3.83
N GLU A 175 18.87 5.56 4.26
CA GLU A 175 19.64 6.64 3.65
C GLU A 175 20.34 6.20 2.36
N THR A 176 20.33 4.91 2.02
CA THR A 176 20.73 4.45 0.69
C THR A 176 19.59 4.69 -0.29
N SER A 177 19.87 5.42 -1.36
CA SER A 177 18.93 5.65 -2.46
C SER A 177 18.76 4.39 -3.30
N CYS A 178 17.62 3.74 -3.15
CA CYS A 178 17.22 2.60 -3.95
C CYS A 178 15.80 2.75 -4.51
N GLN A 179 15.62 2.28 -5.73
CA GLN A 179 14.30 2.13 -6.35
C GLN A 179 13.78 0.69 -6.20
N PRO A 180 12.51 0.51 -5.79
CA PRO A 180 11.85 -0.79 -5.81
C PRO A 180 11.76 -1.37 -7.23
N LEU A 181 12.20 -2.63 -7.40
CA LEU A 181 12.06 -3.33 -8.68
C LEU A 181 10.91 -4.32 -8.67
N ALA A 182 10.94 -5.27 -7.72
CA ALA A 182 9.95 -6.34 -7.65
C ALA A 182 9.94 -7.01 -6.28
N TRP A 183 8.75 -7.27 -5.75
CA TRP A 183 8.60 -8.13 -4.58
C TRP A 183 8.83 -9.59 -4.96
N HIS A 184 9.67 -10.27 -4.18
CA HIS A 184 9.80 -11.72 -4.26
C HIS A 184 8.68 -12.42 -3.51
N ASP A 185 8.36 -11.90 -2.33
CA ASP A 185 7.26 -12.33 -1.46
C ASP A 185 6.91 -11.18 -0.51
N ALA A 186 6.06 -11.42 0.50
CA ALA A 186 5.63 -10.41 1.46
C ALA A 186 6.78 -9.80 2.31
N THR A 187 7.92 -10.48 2.41
CA THR A 187 9.01 -10.11 3.33
C THR A 187 10.33 -9.86 2.61
N ARG A 188 10.36 -9.92 1.28
CA ARG A 188 11.55 -9.70 0.45
C ARG A 188 11.25 -8.87 -0.78
N LEU A 189 12.01 -7.79 -0.95
CA LEU A 189 11.88 -6.84 -2.06
C LEU A 189 13.22 -6.67 -2.76
N ARG A 190 13.27 -6.91 -4.07
CA ARG A 190 14.40 -6.54 -4.92
C ARG A 190 14.44 -5.04 -5.12
N LEU A 191 15.65 -4.50 -5.01
CA LEU A 191 15.94 -3.10 -5.15
C LEU A 191 17.11 -2.93 -6.12
N GLN A 192 17.13 -1.81 -6.82
CA GLN A 192 18.34 -1.29 -7.46
C GLN A 192 18.74 -0.03 -6.71
N CYS A 193 20.00 0.05 -6.29
CA CYS A 193 20.54 1.16 -5.54
C CYS A 193 21.66 1.83 -6.34
N ASN A 194 21.97 3.08 -6.03
CA ASN A 194 23.22 3.70 -6.43
C ASN A 194 23.92 4.29 -5.21
N ARG A 195 25.23 4.52 -5.37
CA ARG A 195 25.97 5.33 -4.42
C ARG A 195 25.80 6.79 -4.82
N ASP A 196 25.79 7.64 -3.81
CA ASP A 196 25.68 9.11 -3.81
C ASP A 196 25.85 9.81 -5.17
N ASP A 197 24.88 10.69 -5.43
CA ASP A 197 24.82 11.96 -6.17
C ASP A 197 25.65 12.21 -7.46
N ASP A 198 26.83 11.61 -7.69
CA ASP A 198 27.69 11.99 -8.83
C ASP A 198 27.25 11.38 -10.17
N GLY A 199 26.41 10.34 -10.15
CA GLY A 199 25.96 9.63 -11.35
C GLY A 199 27.07 8.85 -12.06
N GLU A 200 28.28 8.80 -11.49
CA GLU A 200 29.44 8.11 -12.08
C GLU A 200 29.47 6.64 -11.68
N THR A 201 28.97 6.30 -10.49
CA THR A 201 28.93 4.92 -10.03
C THR A 201 27.72 4.18 -10.61
N PRO A 202 27.92 3.04 -11.33
CA PRO A 202 26.81 2.25 -11.84
C PRO A 202 25.85 1.78 -10.74
N PRO A 203 24.54 1.71 -11.01
CA PRO A 203 23.60 1.11 -10.08
C PRO A 203 23.94 -0.36 -9.78
N PHE A 204 23.61 -0.81 -8.58
CA PHE A 204 23.86 -2.17 -8.10
C PHE A 204 22.61 -2.79 -7.48
N ASP A 205 22.53 -4.12 -7.51
CA ASP A 205 21.40 -4.87 -6.95
C ASP A 205 21.49 -4.95 -5.41
N ALA A 206 20.33 -4.85 -4.77
CA ALA A 206 20.15 -5.07 -3.34
C ALA A 206 18.81 -5.79 -3.06
N GLU A 207 18.65 -6.30 -1.85
CA GLU A 207 17.40 -6.87 -1.36
C GLU A 207 17.06 -6.27 0.01
N ALA A 208 15.82 -5.79 0.17
CA ALA A 208 15.27 -5.50 1.48
C ALA A 208 14.58 -6.75 2.02
N THR A 209 14.94 -7.16 3.24
CA THR A 209 14.40 -8.36 3.90
C THR A 209 13.82 -8.01 5.27
N LEU A 210 12.61 -8.49 5.58
CA LEU A 210 12.00 -8.30 6.89
C LEU A 210 12.50 -9.40 7.84
N LYS A 211 13.27 -9.02 8.87
CA LYS A 211 13.76 -9.92 9.92
C LYS A 211 13.45 -9.36 11.29
N ASN A 212 12.85 -10.19 12.15
CA ASN A 212 12.47 -9.82 13.51
C ASN A 212 11.67 -8.51 13.60
N GLY A 213 10.79 -8.26 12.62
CA GLY A 213 9.97 -7.04 12.55
C GLY A 213 10.66 -5.79 12.00
N ALA A 214 11.93 -5.87 11.60
CA ALA A 214 12.68 -4.77 11.02
C ALA A 214 13.12 -5.09 9.58
N TRP A 215 13.05 -4.09 8.70
CA TRP A 215 13.59 -4.21 7.35
C TRP A 215 15.11 -4.10 7.39
N GLN A 216 15.79 -4.94 6.63
CA GLN A 216 17.25 -4.97 6.52
C GLN A 216 17.62 -4.90 5.06
N LEU A 217 18.50 -3.96 4.71
CA LEU A 217 19.03 -3.84 3.35
C LEU A 217 20.28 -4.71 3.23
N VAL A 218 20.29 -5.60 2.24
CA VAL A 218 21.38 -6.56 1.99
C VAL A 218 21.89 -6.34 0.55
N SER A 219 23.20 -6.21 0.39
CA SER A 219 23.86 -6.11 -0.91
C SER A 219 25.31 -6.60 -0.82
N ALA A 220 25.91 -6.91 -1.97
CA ALA A 220 27.36 -7.12 -2.09
C ALA A 220 28.15 -5.82 -1.88
N GLN A 221 27.51 -4.67 -2.07
CA GLN A 221 28.08 -3.35 -1.81
C GLN A 221 27.67 -2.85 -0.40
N PRO A 222 28.52 -2.05 0.28
CA PRO A 222 28.11 -1.29 1.46
C PRO A 222 26.80 -0.52 1.26
N VAL A 223 25.89 -0.65 2.21
CA VAL A 223 24.58 -0.01 2.25
C VAL A 223 24.28 0.48 3.68
N LEU A 224 23.44 1.52 3.79
CA LEU A 224 22.97 2.04 5.07
C LEU A 224 21.69 1.29 5.50
N PRO A 225 21.56 0.97 6.80
CA PRO A 225 20.42 0.21 7.28
C PRO A 225 19.12 1.03 7.22
N PHE A 226 18.00 0.33 7.18
CA PHE A 226 16.71 0.95 7.47
C PHE A 226 16.64 1.36 8.95
N LYS A 227 16.07 2.52 9.20
CA LYS A 227 15.79 3.06 10.53
C LYS A 227 14.31 3.43 10.62
N PRO A 228 13.64 3.27 11.78
CA PRO A 228 12.30 3.79 11.96
C PRO A 228 12.26 5.31 11.71
N ARG A 229 11.30 5.76 10.90
CA ARG A 229 10.99 7.19 10.74
C ARG A 229 10.40 7.70 12.04
N GLN A 230 10.93 8.82 12.54
CA GLN A 230 10.38 9.47 13.71
C GLN A 230 8.93 9.91 13.44
N VAL A 231 8.04 9.63 14.38
CA VAL A 231 6.66 10.08 14.29
C VAL A 231 6.65 11.59 14.44
N ARG A 232 6.12 12.29 13.43
CA ARG A 232 5.97 13.76 13.46
C ARG A 232 5.20 14.18 14.70
N THR A 233 5.71 15.18 15.39
CA THR A 233 5.06 15.89 16.49
C THR A 233 3.78 16.59 16.02
N ALA A 234 2.95 17.04 16.97
CA ALA A 234 1.74 17.81 16.62
C ALA A 234 2.07 19.11 15.87
N ALA A 235 3.17 19.78 16.24
CA ALA A 235 3.63 21.00 15.58
C ALA A 235 4.05 20.73 14.13
N GLU A 236 4.88 19.70 13.89
CA GLU A 236 5.30 19.31 12.54
C GLU A 236 4.11 18.87 11.67
N ARG A 237 3.10 18.21 12.25
CA ARG A 237 1.87 17.87 11.52
C ARG A 237 1.07 19.12 11.13
N ALA A 238 1.00 20.12 12.01
CA ALA A 238 0.30 21.38 11.72
C ALA A 238 1.04 22.22 10.67
N GLU A 239 2.38 22.23 10.72
CA GLU A 239 3.23 22.86 9.71
C GLU A 239 3.04 22.18 8.35
N LEU A 240 3.09 20.85 8.31
CA LEU A 240 2.84 20.08 7.09
C LEU A 240 1.46 20.38 6.51
N ALA A 241 0.40 20.38 7.33
CA ALA A 241 -0.96 20.71 6.87
C ALA A 241 -1.06 22.13 6.31
N THR A 242 -0.33 23.08 6.91
CA THR A 242 -0.24 24.46 6.41
C THR A 242 0.47 24.52 5.06
N TRP A 243 1.58 23.80 4.91
CA TRP A 243 2.31 23.70 3.64
C TRP A 243 1.46 23.02 2.56
N GLU A 244 0.78 21.92 2.88
CA GLU A 244 -0.10 21.20 1.95
C GLU A 244 -1.24 22.07 1.43
N LYS A 245 -1.84 22.88 2.30
CA LYS A 245 -2.84 23.86 1.87
C LYS A 245 -2.25 24.88 0.89
N LYS A 246 -1.01 25.33 1.11
CA LYS A 246 -0.32 26.27 0.19
C LYS A 246 -0.07 25.65 -1.19
N ILE A 247 0.19 24.35 -1.27
CA ILE A 247 0.38 23.61 -2.54
C ILE A 247 -0.92 23.03 -3.11
N GLY A 248 -2.07 23.47 -2.60
CA GLY A 248 -3.38 23.20 -3.18
C GLY A 248 -4.07 21.93 -2.70
N VAL A 249 -3.65 21.32 -1.58
CA VAL A 249 -4.34 20.19 -0.97
C VAL A 249 -5.44 20.68 -0.03
N GLU A 250 -6.67 20.22 -0.28
CA GLU A 250 -7.85 20.50 0.55
C GLU A 250 -8.54 19.16 0.89
N VAL A 251 -8.62 18.82 2.17
CA VAL A 251 -9.40 17.67 2.66
C VAL A 251 -10.83 18.14 2.90
N LEU A 252 -11.79 17.44 2.31
CA LEU A 252 -13.22 17.75 2.39
C LEU A 252 -13.87 17.01 3.58
N PRO A 253 -14.95 17.56 4.15
CA PRO A 253 -15.64 16.98 5.30
C PRO A 253 -16.41 15.68 5.00
#